data_AF-A0A2V9JFX6-F1
#
_entry.id   AF-A0A2V9JFX6-F1
#
_cell.length_a   1.000
_cell.length_b   1.000
_cell.length_c   1.000
_cell.angle_alpha   90.00
_cell.angle_beta   90.00
_cell.angle_gamma   90.00
#
_symmetry.space_group_name_H-M   'P 1'
#
loop_
_entity.id
_entity.type
_entity.pdbx_description
1 polymer ?
#
loop_
_entity_poly.entity_id
_entity_poly.type
_entity_poly.pdbx_seq_one_letter_code
_entity_poly.pdbx_strand_id
1 'polypeptide(L)'
;MQLFTATIAWATDYYVSRSGSDVAGDGSRERPWFTVTHADRSKKLQPGDTIHVAPGTYTGPWRTWSTSGSAAAPITYISNQKWGAVLKGESGSVWSNKADYIRIIGFQIVGNATGHSLNGIYTQGSHTV
;
A
#
# COMPACT_ATOMS: atom_id res chain seq x y z
N MET A 1 32.59 3.18 -18.93
CA MET A 1 31.94 2.01 -18.30
C MET A 1 31.46 2.43 -16.93
N GLN A 2 30.20 2.85 -16.79
CA GLN A 2 29.63 3.18 -15.48
C GLN A 2 29.29 1.87 -14.77
N LEU A 3 29.96 1.60 -13.66
CA LEU A 3 29.58 0.52 -12.76
C LEU A 3 28.26 0.91 -12.07
N PHE A 4 27.21 0.15 -12.31
CA PHE A 4 26.01 0.16 -11.47
C PHE A 4 26.26 -0.79 -10.29
N THR A 5 26.40 -0.27 -9.08
CA THR A 5 26.33 -1.08 -7.86
C THR A 5 24.87 -1.46 -7.61
N ALA A 6 24.54 -2.73 -7.80
CA ALA A 6 23.26 -3.28 -7.36
C ALA A 6 23.30 -3.48 -5.84
N THR A 7 22.66 -2.58 -5.09
CA THR A 7 22.33 -2.83 -3.70
C THR A 7 21.27 -3.93 -3.64
N ILE A 8 21.60 -5.07 -3.03
CA ILE A 8 20.61 -6.07 -2.65
C ILE A 8 19.78 -5.45 -1.52
N ALA A 9 18.64 -4.86 -1.87
CA ALA A 9 17.61 -4.54 -0.89
C ALA A 9 16.93 -5.86 -0.50
N TRP A 10 17.04 -6.24 0.77
CA TRP A 10 16.29 -7.38 1.30
C TRP A 10 14.83 -6.96 1.39
N ALA A 11 13.95 -7.68 0.69
CA ALA A 11 12.51 -7.48 0.79
C ALA A 11 12.08 -7.51 2.26
N THR A 12 11.44 -6.44 2.72
CA THR A 12 10.98 -6.30 4.10
C THR A 12 9.46 -6.42 4.18
N ASP A 13 8.97 -7.12 5.20
CA ASP A 13 7.56 -7.18 5.53
C ASP A 13 7.17 -6.08 6.51
N TYR A 14 6.17 -5.29 6.12
CA TYR A 14 5.55 -4.28 6.96
C TYR A 14 4.09 -4.64 7.26
N TYR A 15 3.58 -4.14 8.38
CA TYR A 15 2.27 -4.52 8.90
C TYR A 15 1.41 -3.31 9.22
N VAL A 16 0.14 -3.40 8.83
CA VAL A 16 -0.90 -2.41 9.09
C VAL A 16 -2.07 -3.10 9.80
N SER A 17 -2.52 -2.54 10.92
CA SER A 17 -3.64 -3.03 11.71
C SER A 17 -4.43 -1.88 12.34
N ARG A 18 -5.75 -2.04 12.48
CA ARG A 18 -6.60 -1.09 13.22
C ARG A 18 -6.31 -1.05 14.73
N SER A 19 -5.50 -1.95 15.25
CA SER A 19 -4.96 -1.90 16.61
C SER A 19 -3.56 -1.27 16.71
N GLY A 20 -2.98 -0.87 15.58
CA GLY A 20 -1.64 -0.26 15.49
C GLY A 20 -1.61 1.24 15.79
N SER A 21 -0.50 1.89 15.45
CA SER A 21 -0.32 3.34 15.62
C SER A 21 0.49 3.95 14.47
N ASP A 22 0.02 5.07 13.91
CA ASP A 22 0.78 5.86 12.94
C ASP A 22 1.80 6.81 13.61
N VAL A 23 1.76 6.93 14.95
CA VAL A 23 2.69 7.78 15.72
C VAL A 23 3.78 6.93 16.37
N ALA A 24 3.38 5.82 16.99
CA ALA A 24 4.28 4.94 17.73
C ALA A 24 4.57 3.62 16.99
N GLY A 25 3.90 3.31 15.89
CA GLY A 25 4.20 2.11 15.10
C GLY A 25 5.43 2.32 14.21
N ASP A 26 6.28 1.30 14.10
CA ASP A 26 7.43 1.31 13.18
C ASP A 26 7.17 0.48 11.92
N GLY A 27 6.02 -0.19 11.83
CA GLY A 27 5.63 -1.02 10.71
C GLY A 27 6.03 -2.49 10.89
N SER A 28 6.72 -2.85 11.97
CA SER A 28 6.95 -4.25 12.34
C SER A 28 5.65 -4.97 12.69
N ARG A 29 5.71 -6.30 12.80
CA ARG A 29 4.57 -7.13 13.19
C ARG A 29 4.10 -6.82 14.61
N GLU A 30 5.03 -6.50 15.51
CA GLU A 30 4.79 -6.18 16.92
C GLU A 30 4.26 -4.75 17.09
N ARG A 31 4.66 -3.82 16.20
CA ARG A 31 4.27 -2.41 16.24
C ARG A 31 3.77 -1.94 14.87
N PRO A 32 2.62 -2.48 14.42
CA PRO A 32 2.09 -2.17 13.10
C PRO A 32 1.63 -0.72 13.01
N TRP A 33 1.62 -0.19 11.79
CA TRP A 33 0.97 1.09 11.51
C TRP A 33 -0.55 0.96 11.61
N PHE A 34 -1.22 2.10 11.82
CA PHE A 34 -2.68 2.16 11.95
C PHE A 34 -3.38 2.33 10.61
N THR A 35 -2.76 3.03 9.65
CA THR A 35 -3.31 3.27 8.32
C THR A 35 -2.42 2.73 7.21
N VAL A 36 -3.04 2.26 6.12
CA VAL A 36 -2.31 1.87 4.92
C VAL A 36 -1.62 3.09 4.29
N THR A 37 -2.24 4.28 4.35
CA THR A 37 -1.65 5.54 3.86
C THR A 37 -0.35 5.89 4.60
N HIS A 38 -0.18 5.49 5.86
CA HIS A 38 1.06 5.70 6.57
C HIS A 38 2.22 4.88 5.98
N ALA A 39 1.96 3.67 5.47
CA ALA A 39 3.00 2.84 4.86
C ALA A 39 3.72 3.56 3.72
N ASP A 40 2.96 4.15 2.79
CA ASP A 40 3.48 4.98 1.70
C ASP A 40 4.21 6.25 2.20
N ARG A 41 3.64 6.92 3.21
CA ARG A 41 4.19 8.18 3.74
C ARG A 41 5.44 7.98 4.59
N SER A 42 5.65 6.77 5.12
CA SER A 42 6.79 6.44 5.98
C SER A 42 8.15 6.65 5.32
N LYS A 43 8.20 6.66 3.98
CA LYS A 43 9.44 6.69 3.17
C LYS A 43 10.38 5.51 3.43
N LYS A 44 9.89 4.44 4.08
CA LYS A 44 10.68 3.22 4.34
C LYS A 44 10.67 2.23 3.19
N LEU A 45 9.64 2.26 2.35
CA LEU A 45 9.42 1.25 1.32
C LEU A 45 10.54 1.28 0.26
N GLN A 46 11.00 0.10 -0.11
CA GLN A 46 11.95 -0.23 -1.16
C GLN A 46 11.35 -1.26 -2.13
N PRO A 47 11.87 -1.35 -3.38
CA PRO A 47 11.46 -2.41 -4.30
C PRO A 47 11.58 -3.81 -3.67
N GLY A 48 10.49 -4.59 -3.74
CA GLY A 48 10.41 -5.95 -3.19
C GLY A 48 9.67 -6.04 -1.85
N ASP A 49 9.43 -4.93 -1.17
CA ASP A 49 8.74 -4.93 0.13
C ASP A 49 7.28 -5.40 0.02
N THR A 50 6.79 -6.02 1.10
CA THR A 50 5.40 -6.46 1.23
C THR A 50 4.73 -5.78 2.42
N ILE A 51 3.56 -5.18 2.19
CA ILE A 51 2.73 -4.53 3.18
C ILE A 51 1.53 -5.42 3.45
N HIS A 52 1.54 -6.07 4.61
CA HIS A 52 0.49 -6.91 5.15
C HIS A 52 -0.57 -6.09 5.87
N VAL A 53 -1.82 -6.16 5.41
CA VAL A 53 -2.94 -5.42 6.00
C VAL A 53 -3.90 -6.40 6.67
N ALA A 54 -4.03 -6.28 8.00
CA ALA A 54 -4.94 -7.10 8.80
C ALA A 54 -6.42 -6.81 8.44
N PRO A 55 -7.34 -7.73 8.76
CA PRO A 55 -8.77 -7.46 8.60
C PRO A 55 -9.21 -6.22 9.38
N GLY A 56 -10.10 -5.43 8.77
CA GLY A 56 -10.61 -4.20 9.35
C GLY A 56 -11.06 -3.20 8.30
N THR A 57 -11.80 -2.19 8.75
CA THR A 57 -12.21 -1.07 7.89
C THR A 57 -11.21 0.07 8.03
N TYR A 58 -10.64 0.47 6.91
CA TYR A 58 -9.73 1.61 6.79
C TYR A 58 -10.45 2.67 5.96
N THR A 59 -10.37 3.92 6.38
CA THR A 59 -11.03 5.05 5.71
C THR A 59 -9.99 6.06 5.26
N GLY A 60 -10.13 6.57 4.03
CA GLY A 60 -9.34 7.68 3.51
C GLY A 60 -9.14 7.58 1.99
N PRO A 61 -8.30 8.46 1.42
CA PRO A 61 -7.68 8.18 0.12
C PRO A 61 -6.36 7.42 0.30
N TRP A 62 -6.16 6.35 -0.47
CA TRP A 62 -4.90 5.62 -0.55
C TRP A 62 -4.09 6.06 -1.77
N ARG A 63 -2.80 6.35 -1.56
CA ARG A 63 -1.95 6.98 -2.58
C ARG A 63 -0.56 6.36 -2.59
N THR A 64 -0.29 5.55 -3.62
CA THR A 64 1.03 4.98 -3.91
C THR A 64 1.73 5.84 -4.96
N TRP A 65 2.48 6.86 -4.51
CA TRP A 65 3.09 7.87 -5.40
C TRP A 65 4.60 7.95 -5.31
N SER A 66 5.20 7.53 -4.19
CA SER A 66 6.60 7.88 -3.90
C SER A 66 7.63 6.82 -4.26
N THR A 67 7.25 5.54 -4.29
CA THR A 67 8.20 4.45 -4.49
C THR A 67 7.62 3.48 -5.49
N SER A 68 8.30 3.30 -6.61
CA SER A 68 8.03 2.23 -7.57
C SER A 68 8.77 0.96 -7.17
N GLY A 69 8.17 -0.19 -7.45
CA GLY A 69 8.91 -1.45 -7.50
C GLY A 69 9.73 -1.56 -8.79
N SER A 70 10.19 -2.78 -9.07
CA SER A 70 10.77 -3.14 -10.37
C SER A 70 10.18 -4.44 -10.88
N ALA A 71 10.47 -4.80 -12.13
CA ALA A 71 10.03 -6.07 -12.71
C ALA A 71 10.49 -7.29 -11.89
N ALA A 72 11.70 -7.23 -11.30
CA ALA A 72 12.23 -8.30 -10.46
C ALA A 72 11.77 -8.21 -8.99
N ALA A 73 11.38 -7.03 -8.53
CA ALA A 73 11.05 -6.74 -7.13
C ALA A 73 9.89 -5.73 -7.03
N PRO A 74 8.65 -6.17 -7.32
CA PRO A 74 7.47 -5.31 -7.17
C PRO A 74 7.16 -5.08 -5.69
N ILE A 75 6.57 -3.93 -5.37
CA ILE A 75 6.06 -3.65 -4.02
C ILE A 75 4.66 -4.24 -3.93
N THR A 76 4.40 -5.03 -2.90
CA THR A 76 3.13 -5.76 -2.74
C THR A 76 2.35 -5.22 -1.56
N TYR A 77 1.12 -4.80 -1.80
CA TYR A 77 0.13 -4.59 -0.75
C TYR A 77 -0.82 -5.78 -0.76
N ILE A 78 -1.00 -6.42 0.39
CA ILE A 78 -1.83 -7.62 0.49
C ILE A 78 -2.73 -7.56 1.72
N SER A 79 -4.00 -7.88 1.52
CA SER A 79 -4.90 -8.18 2.65
C SER A 79 -4.60 -9.57 3.18
N ASN A 80 -4.33 -9.68 4.49
CA ASN A 80 -3.98 -10.94 5.16
C ASN A 80 -5.10 -11.99 5.08
N GLN A 81 -6.34 -11.54 4.94
CA GLN A 81 -7.50 -12.37 4.63
C GLN A 81 -8.16 -11.77 3.41
N LYS A 82 -8.41 -12.57 2.37
CA LYS A 82 -9.13 -12.09 1.18
C LYS A 82 -10.44 -11.41 1.58
N TRP A 83 -10.59 -10.16 1.16
CA TRP A 83 -11.69 -9.23 1.45
C TRP A 83 -11.82 -8.80 2.92
N GLY A 84 -10.88 -9.19 3.79
CA GLY A 84 -10.89 -8.81 5.21
C GLY A 84 -10.47 -7.37 5.45
N ALA A 85 -9.52 -6.83 4.68
CA ALA A 85 -9.20 -5.41 4.70
C ALA A 85 -10.13 -4.65 3.75
N VAL A 86 -11.04 -3.88 4.33
CA VAL A 86 -12.03 -3.06 3.63
C VAL A 86 -11.50 -1.64 3.51
N LEU A 87 -11.25 -1.20 2.28
CA LEU A 87 -10.85 0.17 1.98
C LEU A 87 -12.08 0.97 1.59
N LYS A 88 -12.49 1.89 2.48
CA LYS A 88 -13.64 2.78 2.28
C LYS A 88 -13.16 4.15 1.80
N GLY A 89 -13.41 4.43 0.52
CA GLY A 89 -13.09 5.73 -0.05
C GLY A 89 -13.95 6.84 0.56
N GLU A 90 -13.42 8.05 0.60
CA GLU A 90 -14.19 9.23 1.03
C GLU A 90 -14.53 10.14 -0.15
N SER A 91 -13.55 10.44 -1.00
CA SER A 91 -13.69 11.21 -2.23
C SER A 91 -12.63 10.81 -3.26
N GLY A 92 -12.89 11.06 -4.54
CA GLY A 92 -11.92 10.77 -5.62
C GLY A 92 -11.77 9.28 -5.92
N SER A 93 -10.55 8.78 -6.01
CA SER A 93 -10.31 7.33 -6.17
C SER A 93 -10.08 6.71 -4.80
N VAL A 94 -10.66 5.54 -4.52
CA VAL A 94 -10.36 4.81 -3.26
C VAL A 94 -8.84 4.57 -3.22
N TRP A 95 -8.30 3.89 -4.23
CA TRP A 95 -6.85 3.79 -4.44
C TRP A 95 -6.41 4.61 -5.66
N SER A 96 -5.46 5.52 -5.47
CA SER A 96 -4.77 6.25 -6.55
C SER A 96 -3.30 5.83 -6.62
N ASN A 97 -2.96 5.05 -7.64
CA ASN A 97 -1.60 4.61 -7.90
C ASN A 97 -0.93 5.43 -9.00
N LYS A 98 0.27 5.94 -8.72
CA LYS A 98 1.16 6.57 -9.70
C LYS A 98 2.52 5.89 -9.79
N ALA A 99 2.79 4.92 -8.91
CA ALA A 99 4.02 4.17 -8.88
C ALA A 99 3.95 2.95 -9.80
N ASP A 100 5.10 2.53 -10.33
CA ASP A 100 5.21 1.36 -11.20
C ASP A 100 5.44 0.09 -10.39
N TYR A 101 5.05 -1.06 -10.95
CA TYR A 101 5.27 -2.39 -10.37
C TYR A 101 4.69 -2.53 -8.95
N ILE A 102 3.46 -2.07 -8.78
CA ILE A 102 2.70 -2.22 -7.54
C ILE A 102 1.74 -3.40 -7.67
N ARG A 103 1.67 -4.26 -6.66
CA ARG A 103 0.66 -5.31 -6.56
C ARG A 103 -0.38 -4.94 -5.50
N ILE A 104 -1.66 -5.02 -5.84
CA ILE A 104 -2.79 -4.69 -4.94
C ILE A 104 -3.67 -5.93 -4.78
N ILE A 105 -3.46 -6.69 -3.71
CA ILE A 105 -3.98 -8.06 -3.62
C ILE A 105 -5.01 -8.22 -2.50
N GLY A 106 -6.18 -8.72 -2.85
CA GLY A 106 -7.14 -9.29 -1.89
C GLY A 106 -7.95 -8.28 -1.07
N PHE A 107 -7.89 -6.99 -1.37
CA PHE A 107 -8.69 -5.96 -0.67
C PHE A 107 -10.16 -5.98 -1.09
N GLN A 108 -11.05 -5.57 -0.19
CA GLN A 108 -12.40 -5.13 -0.57
C GLN A 108 -12.38 -3.62 -0.76
N ILE A 109 -12.77 -3.16 -1.96
CA ILE A 109 -12.83 -1.73 -2.31
C ILE A 109 -14.27 -1.26 -2.24
N VAL A 110 -14.55 -0.28 -1.38
CA VAL A 110 -15.89 0.28 -1.18
C VAL A 110 -15.84 1.78 -1.47
N GLY A 111 -16.55 2.20 -2.51
CA GLY A 111 -16.73 3.63 -2.81
C GLY A 111 -17.69 4.30 -1.83
N ASN A 112 -17.63 5.63 -1.76
CA ASN A 112 -18.62 6.43 -1.05
C ASN A 112 -19.56 7.14 -2.03
N ALA A 113 -20.83 6.72 -2.01
CA ALA A 113 -21.89 7.25 -2.87
C ALA A 113 -22.23 8.72 -2.57
N THR A 114 -21.98 9.21 -1.35
CA THR A 114 -22.30 10.60 -0.97
C THR A 114 -21.09 11.54 -1.07
N GLY A 115 -19.88 11.02 -1.28
CA GLY A 115 -18.63 11.78 -1.27
C GLY A 115 -17.93 11.91 -2.63
N HIS A 116 -18.60 11.56 -3.72
CA HIS A 116 -18.02 11.53 -5.08
C HIS A 116 -16.75 10.66 -5.17
N SER A 117 -16.78 9.44 -4.62
CA SER A 117 -15.77 8.44 -5.00
C SER A 117 -16.01 8.04 -6.45
N LEU A 118 -15.20 8.56 -7.37
CA LEU A 118 -15.36 8.40 -8.82
C LEU A 118 -14.80 7.06 -9.31
N ASN A 119 -13.75 6.53 -8.66
CA ASN A 119 -13.09 5.28 -9.06
C ASN A 119 -12.85 4.38 -7.86
N GLY A 120 -12.94 3.05 -8.04
CA GLY A 120 -12.43 2.08 -7.08
C GLY A 120 -10.90 2.15 -7.01
N ILE A 121 -10.23 1.76 -8.10
CA ILE A 121 -8.79 1.88 -8.24
C ILE A 121 -8.50 2.69 -9.51
N TYR A 122 -7.63 3.70 -9.38
CA TYR A 122 -7.13 4.51 -10.48
C TYR A 122 -5.62 4.34 -10.57
N THR A 123 -5.11 3.92 -11.74
CA THR A 123 -3.67 3.74 -11.96
C THR A 123 -3.16 4.61 -13.10
N GLN A 124 -2.09 5.36 -12.82
CA GLN A 124 -1.24 6.04 -13.82
C GLN A 124 0.13 5.38 -13.93
N GLY A 125 0.54 4.61 -12.90
CA GLY A 125 1.76 3.81 -12.94
C GLY A 125 1.59 2.57 -13.81
N SER A 126 2.71 2.07 -14.31
CA SER A 126 2.82 0.92 -15.20
C SER A 126 2.99 -0.39 -14.41
N HIS A 127 2.63 -1.52 -15.02
CA HIS A 127 2.79 -2.86 -14.42
C HIS A 127 2.11 -3.02 -13.04
N THR A 128 0.97 -2.37 -12.86
CA THR A 128 0.11 -2.58 -11.67
C THR A 128 -0.76 -3.80 -11.86
N VAL A 129 -0.84 -4.68 -10.86
CA VAL A 129 -1.65 -5.92 -10.89
C VAL A 129 -2.44 -6.16 -9.61
#